data_AF-A0A4Q3YQ32-F1
#
_entry.id   AF-A0A4Q3YQ32-F1
#
_cell.length_a   1.000
_cell.length_b   1.000
_cell.length_c   1.000
_cell.angle_alpha   90.00
_cell.angle_beta   90.00
_cell.angle_gamma   90.00
#
_symmetry.space_group_name_H-M   'P 1'
#
loop_
_entity.id
_entity.type
_entity.pdbx_description
1 polymer ?
#
loop_
_entity_poly.entity_id
_entity_poly.type
_entity_poly.pdbx_seq_one_letter_code
_entity_poly.pdbx_strand_id
1 'polypeptide(L)' 'MHYPTVKPVAAERLPALLAGMPKAELHIHIEGSLEPELIFALAQRNRIDIPYASVEELRRAYAFSNLQSFLDIYYAGASV' A
#
# COMPACT_ATOMS: atom_id res chain seq x y z
N MET A 1 -16.33 27.02 -24.22
CA MET A 1 -15.26 26.25 -23.53
C MET A 1 -14.63 25.31 -24.54
N HIS A 2 -13.37 25.54 -24.92
CA HIS A 2 -12.61 24.64 -25.79
C HIS A 2 -11.74 23.78 -24.88
N TYR A 3 -12.15 22.53 -24.66
CA TYR A 3 -11.29 21.58 -23.95
C TYR A 3 -10.23 21.08 -24.92
N PRO A 4 -8.94 21.09 -24.55
CA PRO A 4 -7.91 20.55 -25.40
C PRO A 4 -8.15 19.06 -25.65
N THR A 5 -8.08 18.63 -26.90
CA THR A 5 -8.09 17.23 -27.27
C THR A 5 -6.80 16.58 -26.77
N VAL A 6 -6.91 15.67 -25.81
CA VAL A 6 -5.77 14.88 -25.33
C VAL A 6 -5.36 13.91 -26.44
N LYS A 7 -4.10 13.97 -26.88
CA LYS A 7 -3.57 13.01 -27.86
C LYS A 7 -3.41 11.64 -27.18
N PRO A 8 -3.90 10.54 -27.78
CA PRO A 8 -3.75 9.22 -27.20
C PRO A 8 -2.28 8.78 -27.19
N VAL A 9 -1.89 8.08 -26.13
CA VAL A 9 -0.58 7.43 -25.97
C VAL A 9 -0.75 5.95 -26.32
N ALA A 10 0.16 5.39 -27.09
CA ALA A 10 0.14 3.97 -27.43
C ALA A 10 0.30 3.10 -26.16
N ALA A 11 -0.43 1.99 -26.06
CA ALA A 11 -0.54 1.20 -24.84
C ALA A 11 0.80 0.68 -24.34
N GLU A 12 1.70 0.30 -25.24
CA GLU A 12 3.04 -0.18 -24.96
C GLU A 12 3.97 0.91 -24.38
N ARG A 13 3.67 2.19 -24.64
CA ARG A 13 4.43 3.33 -24.12
C ARG A 13 3.89 3.86 -22.78
N LEU A 14 2.66 3.47 -22.42
CA LEU A 14 1.98 4.00 -21.26
C LEU A 14 2.68 3.66 -19.92
N PRO A 15 3.17 2.42 -19.67
CA PRO A 15 3.81 2.09 -18.38
C PRO A 15 5.06 2.94 -18.11
N ALA A 16 5.93 3.08 -19.10
CA ALA A 16 7.16 3.87 -18.96
C ALA A 16 6.88 5.36 -18.73
N LEU A 17 5.87 5.90 -19.44
CA LEU A 17 5.43 7.27 -19.24
C LEU A 17 4.87 7.48 -17.82
N LEU A 18 3.96 6.62 -17.36
CA LEU A 18 3.36 6.71 -16.03
C LEU A 18 4.41 6.57 -14.92
N ALA A 19 5.37 5.67 -15.06
CA ALA A 19 6.45 5.49 -14.09
C ALA A 19 7.36 6.73 -14.00
N GLY A 20 7.75 7.31 -15.14
CA GLY A 20 8.67 8.46 -15.21
C GLY A 20 8.06 9.84 -14.93
N MET A 21 6.72 9.94 -14.86
CA MET A 21 6.06 11.21 -14.58
C MET A 21 6.35 11.73 -13.16
N PRO A 22 6.69 13.02 -12.99
CA PRO A 22 6.69 13.65 -11.67
C PRO A 22 5.26 13.73 -11.13
N LYS A 23 5.05 13.34 -9.88
CA LYS A 23 3.74 13.30 -9.22
C LYS A 23 3.88 13.84 -7.80
N ALA A 24 2.81 14.47 -7.31
CA ALA A 24 2.63 14.74 -5.89
C ALA A 24 1.52 13.82 -5.36
N GLU A 25 1.77 13.16 -4.24
CA GLU A 25 0.78 12.35 -3.54
C GLU A 25 0.18 13.19 -2.41
N LEU A 26 -1.12 13.49 -2.51
CA LEU A 26 -1.81 14.39 -1.57
C LEU A 26 -2.61 13.64 -0.51
N HIS A 27 -2.79 12.33 -0.68
CA HIS A 27 -3.48 11.47 0.27
C HIS A 27 -2.74 10.15 0.37
N ILE A 28 -1.97 10.02 1.44
CA ILE A 28 -1.33 8.78 1.86
C ILE A 28 -1.36 8.74 3.39
N HIS A 29 -1.58 7.54 3.93
CA HIS A 29 -1.34 7.25 5.33
C HIS A 29 0.04 6.59 5.43
N ILE A 30 0.93 7.12 6.26
CA ILE A 30 2.30 6.58 6.39
C ILE A 30 2.23 5.14 6.91
N GLU A 31 1.35 4.90 7.88
CA GLU A 31 1.10 3.58 8.44
C GLU A 31 0.51 2.62 7.41
N GLY A 32 -0.22 3.14 6.41
CA GLY A 32 -0.73 2.38 5.28
C GLY A 32 0.35 1.99 4.26
N SER A 33 1.57 2.50 4.41
CA SER A 33 2.73 2.14 3.58
C SER A 33 3.62 1.06 4.22
N LEU A 34 3.25 0.53 5.39
CA LEU A 34 3.98 -0.54 6.05
C LEU A 34 3.80 -1.87 5.31
N GLU A 35 4.85 -2.29 4.63
CA GLU A 35 4.93 -3.62 4.02
C GLU A 35 4.97 -4.72 5.10
N PRO A 36 4.39 -5.91 4.84
CA PRO A 36 4.42 -7.03 5.77
C PRO A 36 5.81 -7.35 6.33
N GLU A 37 6.84 -7.31 5.48
CA GLU A 37 8.23 -7.58 5.86
C GLU A 37 8.74 -6.55 6.89
N LEU A 38 8.38 -5.28 6.73
CA LEU A 38 8.74 -4.22 7.66
C LEU A 38 7.98 -4.33 8.99
N ILE A 39 6.70 -4.70 8.95
CA ILE A 39 5.90 -4.95 10.16
C ILE A 39 6.56 -6.02 11.03
N PHE A 40 6.97 -7.15 10.44
CA PHE A 40 7.68 -8.22 11.16
C PHE A 40 9.04 -7.76 11.71
N ALA A 41 9.81 -6.99 10.92
CA ALA A 41 11.09 -6.46 11.37
C ALA A 41 10.95 -5.50 12.57
N LEU A 42 9.93 -4.64 12.56
CA LEU A 42 9.63 -3.71 13.65
C LEU A 42 9.11 -4.46 14.89
N ALA A 43 8.20 -5.42 14.71
CA ALA A 43 7.69 -6.26 15.79
C ALA A 43 8.82 -7.02 16.50
N GLN A 44 9.74 -7.63 15.73
CA GLN A 44 10.92 -8.30 16.28
C GLN A 44 11.82 -7.32 17.05
N ARG A 45 12.11 -6.16 16.47
CA ARG A 45 12.95 -5.13 17.10
C ARG A 45 12.36 -4.67 18.43
N ASN A 46 11.04 -4.50 18.47
CA ASN A 46 10.33 -3.93 19.61
C ASN A 46 9.82 -5.00 20.60
N ARG A 47 10.04 -6.29 20.31
CA ARG A 47 9.58 -7.45 21.11
C ARG A 47 8.07 -7.47 21.30
N ILE A 48 7.34 -7.18 20.23
CA ILE A 48 5.88 -7.20 20.17
C ILE A 48 5.45 -8.43 19.39
N ASP A 49 4.53 -9.20 19.97
CA ASP A 49 3.90 -10.32 19.28
C ASP A 49 2.79 -9.78 18.37
N ILE A 50 2.80 -10.22 17.11
CA ILE A 50 1.75 -9.92 16.13
C ILE A 50 0.95 -11.20 15.84
N PRO A 51 -0.37 -11.09 15.55
CA PRO A 51 -1.26 -12.25 15.40
C PRO A 51 -1.13 -12.95 14.04
N TYR A 52 0.10 -13.08 13.52
CA TYR A 52 0.42 -13.73 12.25
C TYR A 52 1.73 -14.51 12.41
N ALA A 53 1.74 -15.77 11.99
CA ALA A 53 2.88 -16.66 12.13
C ALA A 53 3.97 -16.38 11.08
N SER A 54 3.63 -15.74 9.95
CA SER A 54 4.60 -15.38 8.92
C SER A 54 4.16 -14.19 8.05
N VAL A 55 5.12 -13.63 7.31
CA VAL A 55 4.91 -12.59 6.30
C VAL A 55 3.87 -13.04 5.26
N GLU A 56 3.92 -14.29 4.82
CA GLU A 56 2.98 -14.86 3.85
C GLU A 56 1.57 -14.95 4.41
N GLU A 57 1.40 -15.24 5.70
CA GLU A 57 0.09 -15.24 6.35
C GLU A 57 -0.50 -13.84 6.42
N LEU A 58 0.29 -12.85 6.83
CA LEU A 58 -0.12 -11.45 6.83
C LEU A 58 -0.47 -10.95 5.42
N ARG A 59 0.33 -11.31 4.41
CA ARG A 59 0.06 -10.95 3.00
C ARG A 59 -1.24 -11.58 2.49
N ARG A 60 -1.57 -12.81 2.90
CA ARG A 60 -2.88 -13.43 2.59
C ARG A 60 -4.04 -12.73 3.30
N ALA A 61 -3.80 -12.17 4.48
CA ALA A 61 -4.80 -11.42 5.23
C ALA A 61 -5.15 -10.06 4.59
N TYR A 62 -4.34 -9.54 3.65
CA TYR A 62 -4.63 -8.33 2.87
C TYR A 62 -5.72 -8.57 1.79
N ALA A 63 -6.82 -9.20 2.19
CA ALA A 63 -8.01 -9.48 1.39
C ALA A 63 -9.22 -8.87 2.10
N PHE A 64 -9.54 -7.62 1.77
CA PHE A 64 -10.53 -6.82 2.47
C PHE A 64 -11.91 -6.89 1.82
N SER A 65 -12.97 -6.97 2.62
CA SER A 65 -14.36 -6.97 2.15
C SER A 65 -15.06 -5.62 2.38
N ASN A 66 -14.52 -4.80 3.26
CA ASN A 66 -15.00 -3.46 3.58
C ASN A 66 -13.90 -2.66 4.32
N LEU A 67 -14.18 -1.39 4.62
CA LEU A 67 -13.26 -0.51 5.34
C LEU A 67 -12.86 -1.07 6.71
N GLN A 68 -13.81 -1.62 7.47
CA GLN A 68 -13.51 -2.15 8.81
C GLN A 68 -12.54 -3.33 8.75
N SER A 69 -12.74 -4.26 7.82
CA SER A 69 -11.83 -5.40 7.63
C SER A 69 -10.40 -4.97 7.26
N PHE A 70 -10.24 -3.81 6.62
CA PHE A 70 -8.93 -3.19 6.42
C PHE A 70 -8.38 -2.58 7.72
N LEU A 71 -9.20 -1.80 8.42
CA LEU A 71 -8.79 -1.12 9.66
C LEU A 71 -8.34 -2.09 10.74
N ASP A 72 -8.97 -3.26 10.85
CA ASP A 72 -8.60 -4.29 11.82
C ASP A 72 -7.13 -4.73 11.67
N ILE A 73 -6.66 -4.89 10.42
CA ILE A 73 -5.27 -5.26 10.11
C ILE A 73 -4.35 -4.05 10.20
N TYR A 74 -4.79 -2.91 9.69
CA TYR A 74 -4.04 -1.65 9.73
C TYR A 74 -3.64 -1.27 11.16
N TYR A 75 -4.54 -1.37 12.12
CA TYR A 75 -4.22 -1.04 13.52
C TYR A 75 -3.29 -2.05 14.19
N ALA A 76 -3.36 -3.32 13.81
CA ALA A 76 -2.36 -4.30 14.25
C ALA A 76 -0.97 -3.91 13.74
N GLY A 77 -0.86 -3.54 12.45
CA GLY A 77 0.39 -3.05 11.86
C GLY A 77 0.88 -1.72 12.43
N ALA A 78 0.00 -0.80 12.81
CA ALA A 78 0.37 0.49 13.39
C ALA A 78 0.87 0.40 14.86
N SER A 79 0.75 -0.78 15.49
CA SER A 79 1.08 -0.99 16.90
C SER A 79 2.48 -1.56 17.17
N VAL A 80 3.28 -1.83 16.12
CA VAL A 80 4.59 -2.52 16.20
C VAL A 80 5.79 -1.63 16.44
#